data_AF-A0A381ZX04-F1
#
_entry.id   AF-A0A381ZX04-F1
#
_cell.length_a   1.000
_cell.length_b   1.000
_cell.length_c   1.000
_cell.angle_alpha   90.00
_cell.angle_beta   90.00
_cell.angle_gamma   90.00
#
_symmetry.space_group_name_H-M   'P 1'
#
loop_
_entity.id
_entity.type
_entity.pdbx_description
1 polymer ?
#
loop_
_entity_poly.entity_id
_entity_poly.type
_entity_poly.pdbx_seq_one_letter_code
_entity_poly.pdbx_strand_id
1 'polypeptide(L)' 'MEGARLIGKAYREFRGYGAGIVNENSKISEKEKVRASAERLGIDTAGMDLSEIKTAMIDELSKK' A
#
# COMPACT_ATOMS: atom_id res chain seq x y z
N MET A 1 -12.61 38.19 17.71
CA MET A 1 -11.44 37.65 16.98
C MET A 1 -10.98 36.34 17.62
N GLU A 2 -11.87 35.33 17.70
CA GLU A 2 -11.60 34.07 18.42
C GLU A 2 -11.89 32.82 17.58
N GLY A 3 -12.86 32.88 16.65
CA GLY A 3 -13.18 31.76 15.76
C GLY A 3 -12.03 31.32 14.86
N ALA A 4 -11.22 32.26 14.37
CA ALA A 4 -10.04 31.92 13.54
C ALA A 4 -8.96 31.15 14.33
N ARG A 5 -8.83 31.39 15.64
CA ARG A 5 -7.90 30.64 16.50
C ARG A 5 -8.38 29.22 16.74
N LEU A 6 -9.69 29.03 16.95
CA LEU A 6 -10.28 27.70 17.11
C LEU A 6 -10.11 26.84 15.85
N ILE A 7 -10.40 27.39 14.67
CA ILE A 7 -10.26 26.67 13.39
C ILE A 7 -8.80 26.27 13.14
N GLY A 8 -7.86 27.19 13.37
CA GLY A 8 -6.43 26.91 13.21
C GLY A 8 -5.90 25.85 14.17
N LYS A 9 -6.40 25.81 15.42
CA LYS A 9 -6.04 24.81 16.42
C LYS A 9 -6.59 23.43 16.05
N ALA A 10 -7.88 23.35 15.72
CA ALA A 10 -8.53 22.09 15.33
C ALA A 10 -7.91 21.50 14.04
N TYR A 11 -7.57 22.36 13.06
CA TYR A 11 -6.91 21.91 11.82
C TYR A 11 -5.50 21.37 12.06
N ARG A 12 -4.74 22.00 12.98
CA ARG A 12 -3.40 21.52 13.39
C ARG A 12 -3.49 20.19 14.12
N GLU A 13 -4.44 20.03 15.03
CA GLU A 13 -4.68 18.76 15.75
C GLU A 13 -5.10 17.66 14.77
N PHE A 14 -6.04 17.91 13.86
CA PHE A 14 -6.49 16.95 12.85
C PHE A 14 -5.35 16.49 11.91
N ARG A 15 -4.53 17.42 11.41
CA ARG A 15 -3.35 17.09 10.58
C ARG A 15 -2.26 16.36 11.36
N GLY A 16 -2.07 16.71 12.63
CA GLY A 16 -1.14 16.03 13.53
C GLY A 16 -1.54 14.58 13.81
N TYR A 17 -2.85 14.30 13.91
CA TYR A 17 -3.36 12.93 14.01
C TYR A 17 -3.21 12.16 12.69
N GLY A 18 -3.43 12.79 11.54
CA GLY A 18 -3.31 12.16 10.21
C GLY A 18 -1.88 11.73 9.84
N ALA A 19 -0.86 12.44 10.33
CA ALA A 19 0.54 12.11 10.11
C ALA A 19 1.00 10.83 10.86
N GLY A 20 0.26 10.41 11.89
CA GLY A 20 0.55 9.16 12.62
C GLY A 20 -0.14 7.91 12.04
N ILE A 21 -1.11 8.07 11.12
CA ILE A 21 -1.89 6.96 10.55
C ILE A 21 -1.35 6.50 9.20
N VAL A 22 -0.54 7.32 8.53
CA VAL A 22 0.31 6.84 7.43
C VAL A 22 1.51 6.18 8.09
N ASN A 23 1.25 4.99 8.63
CA ASN A 23 2.24 4.09 9.19
C ASN A 23 3.34 3.87 8.14
N GLU A 24 4.40 4.67 8.25
CA GLU A 24 5.61 4.68 7.42
C GLU A 24 6.40 3.35 7.50
N ASN A 25 5.91 2.35 8.23
CA ASN A 25 6.60 1.08 8.45
C ASN A 25 5.66 -0.11 8.61
N SER A 26 4.62 -0.24 7.76
CA SER A 26 4.27 -1.61 7.39
C SER A 26 5.40 -2.10 6.50
N LYS A 27 6.40 -2.76 7.09
CA LYS A 27 7.40 -3.58 6.39
C LYS A 27 6.67 -4.72 5.68
N ILE A 28 5.87 -4.40 4.68
CA ILE A 28 5.29 -5.36 3.77
C ILE A 28 6.50 -5.93 3.05
N SER A 29 6.76 -7.21 3.29
CA SER A 29 7.86 -7.90 2.67
C SER A 29 7.73 -7.77 1.16
N GLU A 30 8.83 -7.66 0.43
CA GLU A 30 8.82 -7.69 -1.04
C GLU A 30 8.03 -8.91 -1.55
N LYS A 31 8.01 -10.00 -0.78
CA LYS A 31 7.17 -11.19 -1.05
C LYS A 31 5.68 -10.91 -1.03
N GLU A 32 5.20 -10.15 -0.07
CA GLU A 32 3.79 -9.79 0.03
C GLU A 32 3.40 -8.78 -1.05
N LYS A 33 4.28 -7.84 -1.40
CA LYS A 33 4.03 -6.91 -2.51
C LYS A 33 3.90 -7.63 -3.85
N VAL A 34 4.78 -8.60 -4.10
CA VAL A 34 4.76 -9.41 -5.33
C VAL A 34 3.49 -10.26 -5.38
N ARG A 35 3.09 -10.91 -4.28
CA ARG A 35 1.83 -11.67 -4.21
C ARG A 35 0.61 -10.79 -4.46
N ALA A 36 0.49 -9.67 -3.76
CA ALA A 36 -0.61 -8.74 -3.94
C ALA A 36 -0.70 -8.20 -5.37
N SER A 37 0.45 -8.03 -6.04
CA SER A 37 0.50 -7.61 -7.44
C SER A 37 0.05 -8.71 -8.40
N ALA A 38 0.44 -9.95 -8.15
CA ALA A 38 0.00 -11.11 -8.93
C ALA A 38 -1.51 -11.38 -8.76
N GLU A 39 -2.03 -11.28 -7.53
CA GLU A 39 -3.48 -11.40 -7.26
C GLU A 39 -4.29 -10.34 -8.01
N ARG A 40 -3.77 -9.11 -8.11
CA ARG A 40 -4.39 -8.04 -8.92
C ARG A 40 -4.43 -8.34 -10.42
N LEU A 41 -3.49 -9.16 -10.90
CA LEU A 41 -3.48 -9.67 -12.27
C LEU A 41 -4.35 -10.93 -12.44
N GLY A 42 -5.00 -11.41 -11.37
CA GLY A 42 -5.82 -12.62 -11.38
C GLY A 42 -5.02 -13.92 -11.32
N ILE A 43 -3.74 -13.85 -10.93
CA ILE A 43 -2.85 -15.01 -10.82
C ILE A 43 -2.99 -15.62 -9.42
N ASP A 44 -3.33 -16.90 -9.34
CA ASP A 44 -3.31 -17.64 -8.08
C ASP A 44 -1.85 -17.90 -7.65
N THR A 45 -1.48 -17.40 -6.47
CA THR A 45 -0.12 -17.50 -5.92
C THR A 45 0.02 -18.58 -4.85
N ALA A 46 -1.04 -19.34 -4.57
CA ALA A 46 -1.02 -20.41 -3.58
C ALA A 46 -0.01 -21.50 -3.96
N GLY A 47 0.87 -21.84 -3.03
CA GLY A 47 1.92 -22.85 -3.26
C GLY A 47 3.10 -22.40 -4.14
N MET A 48 3.06 -21.20 -4.72
CA MET A 48 4.14 -20.70 -5.57
C MET A 48 5.24 -19.98 -4.76
N ASP A 49 6.49 -20.17 -5.21
CA ASP A 49 7.62 -19.38 -4.75
C ASP A 49 7.69 -18.00 -5.42
N LEU A 50 8.47 -17.08 -4.87
CA LEU A 50 8.56 -15.70 -5.35
C LEU A 50 8.99 -15.64 -6.82
N SER A 51 9.94 -16.51 -7.20
CA SER A 51 10.45 -16.55 -8.58
C SER A 51 9.39 -17.02 -9.57
N GLU A 52 8.56 -18.00 -9.19
CA GLU A 52 7.46 -18.51 -10.01
C GLU A 52 6.37 -17.45 -10.19
N ILE A 53 6.02 -16.75 -9.11
CA ILE A 53 5.05 -15.64 -9.16
C ILE A 53 5.54 -14.54 -10.10
N LYS A 54 6.82 -14.15 -10.02
CA LYS A 54 7.40 -13.14 -10.92
C LYS A 54 7.35 -13.58 -12.39
N THR A 55 7.67 -14.83 -12.67
CA THR A 55 7.60 -15.38 -14.04
C THR A 55 6.17 -15.37 -14.57
N ALA A 56 5.20 -15.82 -13.76
CA ALA A 56 3.79 -15.79 -14.13
C ALA A 56 3.29 -14.37 -14.41
N MET A 57 3.70 -13.38 -13.60
CA MET A 57 3.39 -11.98 -13.84
C MET A 57 3.98 -11.46 -15.14
N ILE A 58 5.24 -11.81 -15.47
CA ILE A 58 5.88 -11.38 -16.72
C ILE A 58 5.16 -12.00 -17.92
N ASP A 59 4.81 -13.29 -17.85
CA ASP A 59 4.10 -13.98 -18.92
C ASP A 59 2.73 -13.34 -19.19
N GLU A 60 1.97 -13.03 -18.14
CA GLU A 60 0.68 -12.36 -18.24
C GLU A 60 0.81 -10.94 -18.83
N LEU A 61 1.80 -10.18 -18.40
CA LEU A 61 2.05 -8.83 -18.91
C LEU A 61 2.60 -8.83 -20.36
N SER A 62 3.24 -9.92 -20.79
CA SER A 62 3.84 -10.03 -22.13
C SER A 62 2.85 -10.52 -23.20
N LYS A 63 1.70 -11.06 -22.79
CA LYS A 63 0.62 -11.49 -23.69
C LYS A 63 -0.30 -10.35 -24.14
N LYS A 64 -0.05 -9.13 -23.67
CA LYS A 64 -0.84 -7.93 -23.92
C LYS A 64 -0.13 -6.99 -24.89
#